data_AF-A0A059LKZ8-F1
#
_entry.id   AF-A0A059LKZ8-F1
#
_cell.length_a   1.000
_cell.length_b   1.000
_cell.length_c   1.000
_cell.angle_alpha   90.00
_cell.angle_beta   90.00
_cell.angle_gamma   90.00
#
_symmetry.space_group_name_H-M   'P 1'
#
loop_
_entity.id
_entity.type
_entity.pdbx_description
1 polymer ?
#
loop_
_entity_poly.entity_id
_entity_poly.type
_entity_poly.pdbx_seq_one_letter_code
_entity_poly.pdbx_strand_id
1 'polypeptide(L)'
;APRPALEAEAEGRLAERIQNAGTEVVEAKKGAGSATLSMAYAAARFAESALSAMAGVRGIVECTYVASDLTRAPFFASPVVLGQDGVEAFKPLPPMNALEQANFDEMLAELTQSIDKGVQFAAKNA
;
A
#
# COMPACT_ATOMS: atom_id res chain seq x y z
N ALA A 1 -8.60 8.59 -18.12
CA ALA A 1 -7.52 8.65 -19.12
C ALA A 1 -7.13 7.22 -19.51
N PRO A 2 -6.72 6.96 -20.76
CA PRO A 2 -6.19 5.64 -21.13
C PRO A 2 -4.95 5.31 -20.30
N ARG A 3 -4.78 4.03 -19.94
CA ARG A 3 -3.60 3.55 -19.22
C ARG A 3 -2.36 3.83 -20.08
N PRO A 4 -1.31 4.49 -19.55
CA PRO A 4 -0.04 4.62 -20.26
C PRO A 4 0.49 3.22 -20.58
N ALA A 5 0.79 2.94 -21.84
CA ALA A 5 1.36 1.66 -22.23
C ALA A 5 2.86 1.66 -21.93
N LEU A 6 3.30 0.76 -21.07
CA LEU A 6 4.71 0.43 -20.87
C LEU A 6 5.03 -0.84 -21.63
N GLU A 7 6.25 -0.95 -22.15
CA GLU A 7 6.76 -2.23 -22.65
C GLU A 7 6.89 -3.23 -21.48
N ALA A 8 6.58 -4.51 -21.71
CA ALA A 8 6.51 -5.51 -20.66
C ALA A 8 7.81 -5.62 -19.82
N GLU A 9 8.97 -5.48 -20.45
CA GLU A 9 10.25 -5.48 -19.75
C GLU A 9 10.43 -4.24 -18.85
N ALA A 10 10.00 -3.07 -19.32
CA ALA A 10 10.05 -1.84 -18.53
C ALA A 10 9.06 -1.90 -17.34
N GLU A 11 7.88 -2.48 -17.55
CA GLU A 11 6.89 -2.71 -16.51
C GLU A 11 7.42 -3.66 -15.42
N GLY A 12 8.02 -4.78 -15.81
CA GLY A 12 8.62 -5.74 -14.88
C GLY A 12 9.75 -5.13 -14.04
N ARG A 13 10.70 -4.44 -14.69
CA ARG A 13 11.79 -3.75 -13.97
C ARG A 13 11.29 -2.67 -13.02
N LEU A 14 10.24 -1.94 -13.42
CA LEU A 14 9.64 -0.93 -12.56
C LEU A 14 8.99 -1.56 -11.32
N ALA A 15 8.23 -2.64 -11.50
CA ALA A 15 7.58 -3.37 -10.41
C ALA A 15 8.61 -3.91 -9.41
N GLU A 16 9.65 -4.59 -9.90
CA GLU A 16 10.73 -5.15 -9.07
C GLU A 16 11.44 -4.05 -8.26
N ARG A 17 11.78 -2.93 -8.91
CA ARG A 17 12.45 -1.82 -8.24
C ARG A 17 11.56 -1.18 -7.16
N ILE A 18 10.25 -1.05 -7.41
CA ILE A 18 9.31 -0.52 -6.41
C ILE A 18 9.25 -1.45 -5.19
N GLN A 19 9.12 -2.76 -5.41
CA GLN A 19 9.04 -3.76 -4.33
C GLN A 19 10.32 -3.82 -3.49
N ASN A 20 11.48 -3.64 -4.13
CA ASN A 20 12.79 -3.76 -3.47
C ASN A 20 13.41 -2.41 -3.02
N ALA A 21 12.77 -1.27 -3.28
CA ALA A 21 13.32 0.06 -2.99
C ALA A 21 13.75 0.23 -1.52
N GLY A 22 13.02 -0.38 -0.57
CA GLY A 22 13.40 -0.34 0.85
C GLY A 22 14.72 -1.07 1.13
N THR A 23 14.88 -2.26 0.54
CA THR A 23 16.10 -3.07 0.61
C THR A 23 17.28 -2.34 -0.04
N GLU A 24 17.07 -1.77 -1.23
CA GLU A 24 18.10 -0.98 -1.92
C GLU A 24 18.63 0.17 -1.05
N VAL A 25 17.77 0.84 -0.27
CA VAL A 25 18.19 1.90 0.65
C VAL A 25 19.01 1.35 1.82
N VAL A 26 18.63 0.20 2.38
CA VAL A 26 19.38 -0.46 3.46
C VAL A 26 20.77 -0.85 2.96
N GLU A 27 20.85 -1.43 1.78
CA GLU A 27 22.11 -1.82 1.13
C GLU A 27 22.98 -0.59 0.82
N ALA A 28 22.41 0.46 0.25
CA ALA A 28 23.11 1.71 -0.01
C ALA A 28 23.65 2.37 1.28
N LYS A 29 22.93 2.20 2.39
CA LYS A 29 23.37 2.62 3.73
C LYS A 29 24.28 1.60 4.42
N LYS A 30 24.68 0.52 3.75
CA LYS A 30 25.54 -0.56 4.28
C LYS A 30 25.01 -1.15 5.60
N GLY A 31 23.69 -1.30 5.70
CA GLY A 31 23.02 -1.81 6.90
C GLY A 31 22.92 -0.80 8.05
N ALA A 32 23.36 0.45 7.90
CA ALA A 32 23.27 1.50 8.92
C ALA A 32 21.86 2.10 9.09
N GLY A 33 20.82 1.34 8.74
CA GLY A 33 19.40 1.74 8.81
C GLY A 33 18.71 1.83 7.46
N SER A 34 17.39 1.99 7.49
CA SER A 34 16.50 2.03 6.32
C SER A 34 16.19 3.47 5.86
N ALA A 35 15.22 3.61 4.94
CA ALA A 35 14.72 4.90 4.47
C ALA A 35 14.13 5.73 5.64
N THR A 36 14.74 6.89 5.90
CA THR A 36 14.32 7.80 6.98
C THR A 36 13.67 9.06 6.42
N LEU A 37 14.40 9.86 5.65
CA LEU A 37 13.91 11.14 5.12
C LEU A 37 12.74 10.95 4.14
N SER A 38 12.84 9.97 3.24
CA SER A 38 11.75 9.66 2.30
C SER A 38 10.51 9.13 3.02
N MET A 39 10.68 8.33 4.07
CA MET A 39 9.56 7.86 4.90
C MET A 39 8.94 9.01 5.70
N ALA A 40 9.74 9.92 6.27
CA ALA A 40 9.23 11.09 6.97
C ALA A 40 8.39 11.98 6.05
N TYR A 41 8.83 12.18 4.80
CA TYR A 41 8.07 12.90 3.78
C TYR A 41 6.76 12.16 3.44
N ALA A 42 6.81 10.85 3.19
CA ALA A 42 5.61 10.06 2.87
C ALA A 42 4.59 10.08 4.01
N ALA A 43 5.05 9.96 5.26
CA ALA A 43 4.19 10.05 6.44
C ALA A 43 3.58 11.45 6.62
N ALA A 44 4.38 12.51 6.43
CA ALA A 44 3.89 13.88 6.49
C ALA A 44 2.80 14.13 5.44
N ARG A 45 3.02 13.70 4.19
CA ARG A 45 2.04 13.81 3.11
C ARG A 45 0.73 13.10 3.44
N PHE A 46 0.79 11.87 3.93
CA PHE A 46 -0.42 11.13 4.31
C PHE A 46 -1.14 11.79 5.51
N ALA A 47 -0.38 12.26 6.51
CA ALA A 47 -0.94 12.97 7.65
C ALA A 47 -1.64 14.29 7.23
N GLU A 48 -1.05 15.05 6.30
CA GLU A 48 -1.67 16.25 5.72
C GLU A 48 -2.98 15.92 4.99
N SER A 49 -3.01 14.84 4.21
CA SER A 49 -4.23 14.34 3.56
C SER A 49 -5.32 13.98 4.58
N ALA A 50 -4.95 13.25 5.65
CA ALA A 50 -5.88 12.89 6.72
C ALA A 50 -6.41 14.13 7.48
N LEU A 51 -5.53 15.04 7.87
CA LEU A 51 -5.91 16.28 8.57
C LEU A 51 -6.80 17.18 7.70
N SER A 52 -6.51 17.26 6.40
CA SER A 52 -7.33 18.02 5.46
C SER A 52 -8.73 17.41 5.32
N ALA A 53 -8.82 16.09 5.26
CA ALA A 53 -10.10 15.37 5.22
C ALA A 53 -10.91 15.60 6.51
N MET A 54 -10.24 15.54 7.67
CA MET A 54 -10.80 15.88 8.98
C MET A 54 -11.29 17.32 9.08
N ALA A 55 -10.62 18.25 8.38
CA ALA A 55 -11.05 19.65 8.28
C ALA A 55 -12.21 19.88 7.30
N GLY A 56 -12.76 18.81 6.68
CA GLY A 56 -13.91 18.87 5.79
C GLY A 56 -13.58 19.02 4.30
N VAL A 57 -12.30 18.93 3.90
CA VAL A 57 -11.91 18.90 2.49
C VAL A 57 -12.36 17.56 1.88
N ARG A 58 -13.16 17.64 0.81
CA ARG A 58 -13.73 16.46 0.15
C ARG A 58 -12.88 15.98 -1.02
N GLY A 59 -13.03 14.70 -1.36
CA GLY A 59 -12.42 14.10 -2.54
C GLY A 59 -10.94 13.76 -2.38
N ILE A 60 -10.43 13.72 -1.14
CA ILE A 60 -9.08 13.27 -0.84
C ILE A 60 -9.02 11.76 -1.00
N VAL A 61 -8.10 11.29 -1.85
CA VAL A 61 -7.91 9.88 -2.14
C VAL A 61 -6.47 9.51 -1.84
N GLU A 62 -6.27 8.52 -0.98
CA GLU A 62 -4.95 7.98 -0.64
C GLU A 62 -4.99 6.46 -0.68
N CYS A 63 -3.85 5.83 -0.98
CA CYS A 63 -3.69 4.39 -0.78
C CYS A 63 -3.29 4.13 0.66
N THR A 64 -4.04 3.28 1.36
CA THR A 64 -3.75 2.95 2.76
C THR A 64 -4.07 1.49 3.06
N TYR A 65 -3.32 0.89 3.98
CA TYR A 65 -3.52 -0.47 4.47
C TYR A 65 -4.45 -0.45 5.69
N VAL A 66 -5.69 -0.90 5.49
CA VAL A 66 -6.77 -0.85 6.50
C VAL A 66 -7.60 -2.12 6.44
N ALA A 67 -8.48 -2.32 7.43
CA ALA A 67 -9.49 -3.37 7.37
C ALA A 67 -10.36 -3.18 6.12
N SER A 68 -10.53 -4.23 5.31
CA SER A 68 -11.13 -4.12 3.99
C SER A 68 -11.75 -5.44 3.54
N ASP A 69 -12.90 -5.35 2.87
CA ASP A 69 -13.58 -6.50 2.25
C ASP A 69 -13.36 -6.58 0.73
N LEU A 70 -12.42 -5.78 0.17
CA LEU A 70 -12.13 -5.79 -1.27
C LEU A 70 -11.48 -7.09 -1.75
N THR A 71 -10.92 -7.86 -0.83
CA THR A 71 -10.29 -9.16 -1.11
C THR A 71 -10.69 -10.15 -0.03
N ARG A 72 -10.23 -11.41 -0.14
CA ARG A 72 -10.40 -12.40 0.93
C ARG A 72 -9.57 -12.12 2.19
N ALA A 73 -8.56 -11.24 2.12
CA ALA A 73 -7.75 -10.87 3.26
C ALA A 73 -8.46 -9.78 4.08
N PRO A 74 -8.52 -9.89 5.43
CA PRO A 74 -9.29 -8.95 6.25
C PRO A 74 -8.67 -7.55 6.35
N PHE A 75 -7.42 -7.40 5.92
CA PHE A 75 -6.74 -6.12 5.77
C PHE A 75 -6.12 -6.06 4.38
N PHE A 76 -6.25 -4.92 3.69
CA PHE A 76 -5.73 -4.76 2.33
C PHE A 76 -5.39 -3.29 2.03
N ALA A 77 -4.35 -3.06 1.23
CA ALA A 77 -3.96 -1.73 0.80
C ALA A 77 -4.67 -1.37 -0.52
N SER A 78 -5.51 -0.35 -0.49
CA SER A 78 -6.25 0.11 -1.67
C SER A 78 -6.48 1.62 -1.64
N PRO A 79 -6.86 2.24 -2.78
CA PRO A 79 -7.28 3.63 -2.78
C PRO A 79 -8.60 3.80 -2.00
N VAL A 80 -8.59 4.69 -1.01
CA VAL A 80 -9.75 5.04 -0.21
C VAL A 80 -10.06 6.52 -0.33
N VAL A 81 -11.33 6.89 -0.19
CA VAL A 81 -11.74 8.27 0.03
C VAL A 81 -11.65 8.55 1.53
N LEU A 82 -10.88 9.56 1.90
CA LEU A 82 -10.79 10.05 3.27
C LEU A 82 -11.83 11.15 3.51
N GLY A 83 -12.38 11.16 4.71
CA GLY A 83 -13.29 12.20 5.20
C GLY A 83 -13.12 12.50 6.67
N GLN A 84 -14.15 13.11 7.25
CA GLN A 84 -14.03 13.71 8.58
C GLN A 84 -13.78 12.67 9.69
N ASP A 85 -14.34 11.47 9.53
CA ASP A 85 -14.27 10.38 10.50
C ASP A 85 -13.35 9.23 10.05
N GLY A 86 -12.41 9.51 9.13
CA GLY A 86 -11.47 8.52 8.60
C GLY A 86 -11.84 8.04 7.19
N VAL A 87 -11.89 6.73 6.97
CA VAL A 87 -12.19 6.15 5.65
C VAL A 87 -13.70 6.25 5.37
N GLU A 88 -14.08 7.06 4.39
CA GLU A 88 -15.48 7.21 3.97
C GLU A 88 -15.91 6.13 2.96
N ALA A 89 -15.02 5.76 2.04
CA ALA A 89 -15.34 4.79 0.99
C ALA A 89 -14.09 4.10 0.44
N PHE A 90 -14.23 2.84 0.07
CA PHE A 90 -13.24 2.09 -0.69
C PHE A 90 -13.47 2.29 -2.20
N LYS A 91 -12.41 2.53 -2.97
CA LYS A 91 -12.51 2.47 -4.43
C LYS A 91 -12.39 1.02 -4.89
N PRO A 92 -13.11 0.61 -5.95
CA PRO A 92 -12.99 -0.72 -6.51
C PRO A 92 -11.58 -0.95 -7.06
N LEU A 93 -11.13 -2.20 -7.01
CA LEU A 93 -9.89 -2.58 -7.67
C LEU A 93 -10.01 -2.36 -9.20
N PRO A 94 -9.01 -1.73 -9.83
CA PRO A 94 -9.02 -1.55 -11.27
C PRO A 94 -8.84 -2.90 -11.98
N PRO A 95 -9.18 -3.00 -13.28
CA PRO A 95 -8.81 -4.17 -14.07
C PRO A 95 -7.30 -4.34 -14.06
N MET A 96 -6.82 -5.57 -13.91
CA MET A 96 -5.40 -5.91 -13.89
C MET A 96 -5.00 -6.53 -15.22
N ASN A 97 -3.78 -6.23 -15.69
CA ASN A 97 -3.16 -7.00 -16.76
C ASN A 97 -2.60 -8.33 -16.23
N ALA A 98 -2.00 -9.13 -17.12
CA ALA A 98 -1.50 -10.46 -16.75
C ALA A 98 -0.41 -10.42 -15.66
N LEU A 99 0.49 -9.42 -15.71
CA LEU A 99 1.58 -9.27 -14.73
C LEU A 99 1.02 -8.80 -13.37
N GLU A 100 0.16 -7.78 -13.37
CA GLU A 100 -0.52 -7.26 -12.18
C GLU A 100 -1.34 -8.36 -11.49
N GLN A 101 -2.06 -9.18 -12.26
CA GLN A 101 -2.87 -10.28 -11.72
C GLN A 101 -1.98 -11.37 -11.09
N ALA A 102 -0.90 -11.78 -11.76
CA ALA A 102 0.03 -12.76 -11.22
C ALA A 102 0.66 -12.28 -9.90
N ASN A 103 1.13 -11.03 -9.87
CA ASN A 103 1.69 -10.40 -8.67
C ASN A 103 0.64 -10.27 -7.54
N PHE A 104 -0.61 -9.94 -7.89
CA PHE A 104 -1.70 -9.83 -6.93
C PHE A 104 -2.00 -11.19 -6.26
N ASP A 105 -2.06 -12.27 -7.04
CA ASP A 105 -2.36 -13.61 -6.53
C ASP A 105 -1.25 -14.13 -5.60
N GLU A 106 0.02 -13.91 -5.97
CA GLU A 106 1.19 -14.24 -5.14
C GLU A 106 1.20 -13.44 -3.84
N MET A 107 1.07 -12.11 -3.95
CA MET A 107 1.06 -11.21 -2.80
C MET A 107 -0.08 -11.52 -1.83
N LEU A 108 -1.27 -11.85 -2.34
CA LEU A 108 -2.42 -12.15 -1.48
C LEU A 108 -2.21 -13.41 -0.63
N ALA A 109 -1.46 -14.39 -1.13
CA ALA A 109 -1.08 -15.58 -0.37
C ALA A 109 -0.10 -15.26 0.78
N GLU A 110 0.89 -14.40 0.53
CA GLU A 110 1.85 -13.95 1.54
C GLU A 110 1.19 -13.01 2.58
N LEU A 111 0.33 -12.11 2.10
CA LEU A 111 -0.38 -11.14 2.94
C LEU A 111 -1.24 -11.84 3.99
N THR A 112 -1.97 -12.88 3.59
CA THR A 112 -2.83 -13.65 4.50
C THR A 112 -2.00 -14.27 5.64
N GLN A 113 -0.84 -14.86 5.33
CA GLN A 113 0.07 -15.42 6.33
C GLN A 113 0.62 -14.35 7.28
N SER A 114 0.96 -13.16 6.74
CA SER A 114 1.47 -12.04 7.52
C SER A 114 0.43 -11.47 8.49
N ILE A 115 -0.82 -11.37 8.03
CA ILE A 115 -1.97 -10.97 8.87
C ILE A 115 -2.17 -11.97 10.01
N ASP A 116 -2.24 -13.26 9.70
CA ASP A 116 -2.45 -14.32 10.69
C ASP A 116 -1.37 -14.29 11.78
N LYS A 117 -0.11 -14.11 11.37
CA LYS A 117 1.02 -13.95 12.30
C LYS A 117 0.82 -12.77 13.25
N GLY A 118 0.37 -11.62 12.74
CA GLY A 118 0.07 -10.44 13.55
C GLY A 118 -1.08 -10.66 14.54
N VAL A 119 -2.20 -11.21 14.06
CA VAL A 119 -3.39 -11.50 14.89
C VAL A 119 -3.07 -12.51 15.99
N GLN A 120 -2.39 -13.61 15.65
CA GLN A 120 -1.98 -14.63 16.63
C GLN A 120 -1.02 -14.07 17.67
N PHE A 121 -0.11 -13.19 17.28
CA PHE A 121 0.80 -12.55 18.22
C PHE A 121 0.01 -11.69 19.22
N ALA A 122 -0.94 -10.86 18.76
CA ALA A 122 -1.77 -10.05 19.64
C ALA A 122 -2.60 -10.92 20.61
N ALA A 123 -3.24 -11.99 20.10
CA ALA A 123 -4.08 -12.88 20.90
C ALA A 123 -3.32 -13.65 21.99
N LYS A 124 -2.03 -13.96 21.78
CA LYS A 124 -1.18 -14.62 22.78
C LYS A 124 -0.72 -13.70 23.91
N ASN A 125 -0.79 -12.38 23.70
CA ASN A 125 -0.31 -11.37 24.64
C ASN A 125 -1.44 -10.49 25.21
N ALA A 126 -2.70 -10.91 25.01
CA ALA A 126 -3.90 -10.31 25.59
C ALA A 126 -4.36 -11.12 26.80
#